data_AF-A0A7G9QR47-F1
#
_entry.id   AF-A0A7G9QR47-F1
#
_cell.length_a   1.000
_cell.length_b   1.000
_cell.length_c   1.000
_cell.angle_alpha   90.00
_cell.angle_beta   90.00
_cell.angle_gamma   90.00
#
_symmetry.space_group_name_H-M   'P 1'
#
loop_
_entity.id
_entity.type
_entity.pdbx_description
1 polymer ?
#
loop_
_entity_poly.entity_id
_entity_poly.type
_entity_poly.pdbx_seq_one_letter_code
_entity_poly.pdbx_strand_id
1 'polypeptide(L)'
;MKRFASVPARRAEWRARWQALPRQGRIAALACAVVLPLALLGVFVFRDALGRWLWPDPRYDALRQRAEVALQAGRLTSTDGGGARELFEAALALQPDQLEARDGLARVALAAAARAEAGAKAGDAARAHAALQLARELQAPKARVDALEARLQTMQAQAVGIDDLLERARAAHDAGHLDDGSDAALPLFQQVLQAQPRNQRALEGREDALEDLLKPADGLLARGDLLRVSELVHRAESFDPGHAALPALHADLARALEARGLRIQSLLARGRVEAAAQACGELRLLEVGSVPGVCAAPLGDALLRAAGTVPADRATRLLALAREAGVDPARVQQAQRHLRQTHRNGSHSAPVAETPHARIRVTALLEQMERARIRGDWLTPPGDSAWDRLREARALAPHDPRVLRASESLLAAARNCNADALRDNNLGRALACLDAWRQLAPSDEGVAEARRRLAQRWIAIGIERLEAGQTLDARRALEQARALDPQAPGLGEFAERVGKAR
;
A
#
# COMPACT_ATOMS: atom_id res chain seq x y z
N MET A 1 -20.07 73.41 83.03
CA MET A 1 -19.09 73.38 84.15
C MET A 1 -19.44 72.25 85.11
N LYS A 2 -18.66 71.16 85.15
CA LYS A 2 -18.57 70.21 86.29
C LYS A 2 -17.25 69.40 86.20
N ARG A 3 -16.24 69.97 86.85
CA ARG A 3 -15.13 69.40 87.66
C ARG A 3 -14.30 68.21 87.14
N PHE A 4 -13.08 68.55 86.71
CA PHE A 4 -11.88 67.72 86.87
C PHE A 4 -11.63 67.44 88.36
N ALA A 5 -11.71 66.18 88.79
CA ALA A 5 -11.13 65.69 90.05
C ALA A 5 -11.04 64.15 90.00
N SER A 6 -9.82 63.60 89.92
CA SER A 6 -9.40 62.29 90.49
C SER A 6 -8.14 61.65 89.86
N VAL A 7 -7.19 62.43 89.32
CA VAL A 7 -5.81 61.92 89.11
C VAL A 7 -5.05 61.63 90.42
N PRO A 8 -5.25 62.33 91.56
CA PRO A 8 -4.50 62.02 92.79
C PRO A 8 -4.98 60.74 93.52
N ALA A 9 -6.19 60.23 93.25
CA ALA A 9 -6.73 59.04 93.93
C ALA A 9 -6.00 57.74 93.54
N ARG A 10 -5.74 57.53 92.25
CA ARG A 10 -5.05 56.31 91.77
C ARG A 10 -3.58 56.23 92.21
N ARG A 11 -2.91 57.36 92.45
CA ARG A 11 -1.52 57.42 92.96
C ARG A 11 -1.43 57.19 94.47
N ALA A 12 -2.52 57.34 95.22
CA ALA A 12 -2.58 57.07 96.65
C ALA A 12 -2.81 55.58 96.93
N GLU A 13 -3.72 54.94 96.18
CA GLU A 13 -3.99 53.50 96.27
C GLU A 13 -2.77 52.63 95.89
N TRP A 14 -2.01 53.04 94.88
CA TRP A 14 -0.77 52.36 94.49
C TRP A 14 0.32 52.45 95.56
N ARG A 15 0.45 53.60 96.24
CA ARG A 15 1.43 53.79 97.32
C ARG A 15 1.07 52.99 98.58
N ALA A 16 -0.22 52.90 98.91
CA ALA A 16 -0.70 52.08 100.02
C ALA A 16 -0.44 50.58 99.79
N ARG A 17 -0.67 50.09 98.56
CA ARG A 17 -0.36 48.68 98.21
C ARG A 17 1.14 48.39 98.21
N TRP A 18 1.98 49.35 97.81
CA TRP A 18 3.45 49.21 97.83
C TRP A 18 4.04 49.17 99.24
N GLN A 19 3.46 49.92 100.19
CA GLN A 19 3.91 49.92 101.60
C GLN A 19 3.44 48.68 102.38
N ALA A 20 2.37 48.00 101.92
CA ALA A 20 1.87 46.76 102.51
C ALA A 20 2.67 45.49 102.11
N LEU A 21 3.62 45.59 101.17
CA LEU A 21 4.45 44.46 100.76
C LEU A 21 5.65 44.22 101.72
N PRO A 22 5.92 42.95 102.10
CA PRO A 22 7.08 42.59 102.92
C PRO A 22 8.38 43.02 102.24
N ARG A 23 9.41 43.35 103.05
CA ARG A 23 10.66 44.00 102.59
C ARG A 23 11.36 43.25 101.44
N GLN A 24 11.27 41.91 101.42
CA GLN A 24 11.83 41.06 100.36
C GLN A 24 11.09 41.21 99.01
N GLY A 25 9.76 41.36 99.02
CA GLY A 25 8.97 41.54 97.79
C GLY A 25 9.22 42.88 97.09
N ARG A 26 9.53 43.92 97.87
CA ARG A 26 9.94 45.24 97.33
C ARG A 26 11.33 45.20 96.68
N ILE A 27 12.27 44.47 97.27
CA ILE A 27 13.62 44.28 96.71
C ILE A 27 13.53 43.47 95.41
N ALA A 28 12.75 42.38 95.37
CA ALA A 28 12.56 41.59 94.16
C ALA A 28 11.91 42.40 93.02
N ALA A 29 10.91 43.23 93.32
CA ALA A 29 10.27 44.09 92.32
C ALA A 29 11.22 45.16 91.76
N LEU A 30 12.06 45.78 92.61
CA LEU A 30 13.09 46.73 92.17
C LEU A 30 14.22 46.06 91.39
N ALA A 31 14.66 44.87 91.83
CA ALA A 31 15.66 44.09 91.11
C ALA A 31 15.15 43.70 89.72
N CYS A 32 13.91 43.22 89.60
CA CYS A 32 13.30 42.98 88.29
C CYS A 32 13.17 44.26 87.46
N ALA A 33 12.75 45.38 88.06
CA ALA A 33 12.62 46.65 87.35
C ALA A 33 13.96 47.21 86.83
N VAL A 34 15.11 46.78 87.37
CA VAL A 34 16.44 47.22 86.95
C VAL A 34 17.12 46.18 86.05
N VAL A 35 17.06 44.89 86.41
CA VAL A 35 17.70 43.80 85.65
C VAL A 35 17.04 43.60 84.30
N LEU A 36 15.72 43.72 84.21
CA LEU A 36 14.98 43.49 82.96
C LEU A 36 15.31 44.55 81.89
N PRO A 37 15.34 45.87 82.18
CA PRO A 37 15.81 46.85 81.20
C PRO A 37 17.32 46.74 80.92
N LEU A 38 18.16 46.36 81.89
CA LEU A 38 19.59 46.11 81.64
C LEU A 38 19.84 44.90 80.73
N ALA A 39 19.07 43.82 80.89
CA ALA A 39 19.12 42.66 80.01
C ALA A 39 18.61 43.01 78.61
N LEU A 40 17.52 43.79 78.51
CA LEU A 40 17.02 44.31 77.23
C LEU A 40 18.03 45.25 76.55
N LEU A 41 18.72 46.11 77.32
CA LEU A 41 19.79 46.97 76.81
C LEU A 41 20.99 46.15 76.35
N GLY A 42 21.36 45.10 77.10
CA GLY A 42 22.42 44.17 76.72
C GLY A 42 22.11 43.46 75.39
N VAL A 43 20.89 42.95 75.23
CA VAL A 43 20.42 42.35 73.96
C VAL A 43 20.40 43.39 72.84
N PHE A 44 20.02 44.63 73.12
CA PHE A 44 19.97 45.69 72.11
C PHE A 44 21.36 46.14 71.64
N VAL A 45 22.33 46.26 72.57
CA VAL A 45 23.71 46.68 72.27
C VAL A 45 24.52 45.55 71.63
N PHE A 46 24.32 44.30 72.06
CA PHE A 46 24.98 43.14 71.45
C PHE A 46 24.20 42.51 70.30
N ARG A 47 23.09 43.13 69.86
CA ARG A 47 22.22 42.64 68.78
C ARG A 47 22.98 42.26 67.51
N ASP A 48 23.92 43.10 67.07
CA ASP A 48 24.67 42.86 65.83
C ASP A 48 25.81 41.85 66.00
N ALA A 49 26.33 41.69 67.22
CA ALA A 49 27.35 40.69 67.51
C ALA A 49 26.72 39.29 67.69
N LEU A 50 25.61 39.21 68.43
CA LEU A 50 24.83 37.98 68.62
C LEU A 50 24.14 37.54 67.33
N GLY A 51 23.64 38.48 66.52
CA GLY A 51 23.02 38.19 65.22
C GLY A 51 24.00 37.58 64.21
N ARG A 52 25.25 38.07 64.16
CA ARG A 52 26.31 37.50 63.28
C ARG A 52 26.90 36.20 63.81
N TRP A 53 26.81 35.95 65.12
CA TRP A 53 27.25 34.69 65.71
C TRP A 53 26.21 33.57 65.55
N LEU A 54 24.93 33.91 65.43
CA LEU A 54 23.82 32.94 65.38
C LEU A 54 23.17 32.77 63.99
N TRP A 55 23.34 33.71 63.05
CA TRP A 55 22.77 33.62 61.68
C TRP A 55 23.83 33.76 60.58
N PRO A 56 23.82 32.89 59.53
CA PRO A 56 24.70 32.99 58.36
C PRO A 56 24.57 34.34 57.62
N ASP A 57 25.61 34.75 56.89
CA ASP A 57 25.60 35.96 56.06
C ASP A 57 24.44 35.91 55.02
N PRO A 58 23.50 36.88 55.02
CA PRO A 58 22.34 36.88 54.12
C PRO A 58 22.71 36.91 52.63
N ARG A 59 23.94 37.31 52.29
CA ARG A 59 24.45 37.30 50.92
C ARG A 59 24.73 35.89 50.41
N TYR A 60 25.23 35.01 51.28
CA TYR A 60 25.46 33.60 50.95
C TYR A 60 24.13 32.92 50.60
N ASP A 61 23.12 33.07 51.46
CA ASP A 61 21.80 32.48 51.22
C ASP A 61 21.13 33.03 49.96
N ALA A 62 21.25 34.33 49.69
CA ALA A 62 20.73 34.93 48.48
C ALA A 62 21.40 34.35 47.20
N LEU A 63 22.72 34.15 47.21
CA LEU A 63 23.45 33.54 46.09
C LEU A 63 23.08 32.08 45.92
N ARG A 64 23.05 31.29 47.01
CA ARG A 64 22.65 29.88 47.00
C ARG A 64 21.23 29.69 46.47
N GLN A 65 20.29 30.54 46.89
CA GLN A 65 18.90 30.45 46.42
C GLN A 65 18.78 30.79 44.93
N ARG A 66 19.52 31.81 44.44
CA ARG A 66 19.58 32.12 43.01
C ARG A 66 20.23 30.99 42.20
N ALA A 67 21.27 30.36 42.74
CA ALA A 67 21.94 29.22 42.11
C ALA A 67 20.98 28.03 41.96
N GLU A 68 20.18 27.74 42.99
CA GLU A 68 19.18 26.68 42.94
C GLU A 68 18.09 26.98 41.89
N VAL A 69 17.63 28.23 41.79
CA VAL A 69 16.70 28.66 40.73
C VAL A 69 17.33 28.51 39.34
N ALA A 70 18.61 28.89 39.17
CA ALA A 70 19.32 28.73 37.91
C ALA A 70 19.48 27.24 37.52
N LEU A 71 19.76 26.38 38.49
CA LEU A 71 19.84 24.93 38.31
C LEU A 71 18.49 24.35 37.86
N GLN A 72 17.40 24.71 38.55
CA GLN A 72 16.05 24.29 38.19
C GLN A 72 15.62 24.79 36.80
N ALA A 73 16.08 25.98 36.41
CA ALA A 73 15.89 26.53 35.07
C ALA A 73 16.78 25.88 33.99
N GLY A 74 17.66 24.94 34.35
CA GLY A 74 18.60 24.28 33.43
C GLY A 74 19.78 25.16 32.97
N ARG A 75 19.98 26.32 33.59
CA ARG A 75 21.10 27.24 33.32
C ARG A 75 22.33 26.83 34.12
N LEU A 76 22.96 25.74 33.70
CA LEU A 76 24.08 25.11 34.43
C LEU A 76 25.33 26.00 34.50
N THR A 77 25.64 26.71 33.41
CA THR A 77 26.73 27.68 33.31
C THR A 77 26.29 28.86 32.44
N SER A 78 26.82 30.05 32.69
CA SER A 78 26.61 31.23 31.87
C SER A 78 27.85 32.13 31.88
N THR A 79 28.20 32.70 30.73
CA THR A 79 29.27 33.70 30.60
C THR A 79 29.00 34.97 31.41
N ASP A 80 27.72 35.27 31.68
CA ASP A 80 27.29 36.47 32.39
C ASP A 80 27.36 36.29 33.92
N GLY A 81 27.91 35.16 34.41
CA GLY A 81 28.01 34.83 35.84
C GLY A 81 26.69 34.44 36.51
N GLY A 82 25.58 34.44 35.78
CA GLY A 82 24.24 34.07 36.28
C GLY A 82 23.92 32.57 36.20
N GLY A 83 24.89 31.72 35.87
CA GLY A 83 24.70 30.26 35.82
C GLY A 83 24.77 29.62 37.21
N ALA A 84 24.21 28.42 37.33
CA ALA A 84 24.18 27.70 38.60
C ALA A 84 25.60 27.42 39.14
N ARG A 85 26.54 27.03 38.26
CA ARG A 85 27.95 26.86 38.62
C ARG A 85 28.53 28.14 39.23
N GLU A 86 28.46 29.25 38.48
CA GLU A 86 29.11 30.49 38.88
C GLU A 86 28.51 31.06 40.18
N LEU A 87 27.18 30.90 40.37
CA LEU A 87 26.50 31.35 41.59
C LEU A 87 26.84 30.49 42.83
N PHE A 88 26.98 29.17 42.68
CA PHE A 88 27.44 28.31 43.78
C PHE A 88 28.94 28.50 44.09
N GLU A 89 29.78 28.71 43.08
CA GLU A 89 31.20 29.07 43.27
C GLU A 89 31.34 30.42 43.98
N ALA A 90 30.55 31.42 43.60
CA ALA A 90 30.51 32.70 44.29
C ALA A 90 30.05 32.57 45.76
N ALA A 91 29.09 31.67 46.03
CA ALA A 91 28.68 31.37 47.40
C ALA A 91 29.81 30.70 48.22
N LEU A 92 30.54 29.75 47.63
CA LEU A 92 31.70 29.11 48.26
C LEU A 92 32.88 30.06 48.48
N ALA A 93 33.07 31.04 47.60
CA ALA A 93 34.08 32.08 47.79
C ALA A 93 33.81 32.95 49.02
N LEU A 94 32.53 33.13 49.41
CA LEU A 94 32.16 33.82 50.64
C LEU A 94 32.35 32.93 51.88
N GLN A 95 31.97 31.66 51.80
CA GLN A 95 32.03 30.70 52.92
C GLN A 95 32.50 29.31 52.43
N PRO A 96 33.82 29.03 52.48
CA PRO A 96 34.39 27.79 51.92
C PRO A 96 34.05 26.50 52.69
N ASP A 97 33.64 26.62 53.95
CA ASP A 97 33.33 25.53 54.88
C ASP A 97 31.90 25.00 54.76
N GLN A 98 31.02 25.69 54.02
CA GLN A 98 29.62 25.30 53.87
C GLN A 98 29.45 24.12 52.90
N LEU A 99 28.85 23.03 53.40
CA LEU A 99 28.63 21.80 52.62
C LEU A 99 27.52 21.98 51.58
N GLU A 100 26.53 22.83 51.83
CA GLU A 100 25.34 22.97 50.98
C GLU A 100 25.66 23.54 49.60
N ALA A 101 26.59 24.48 49.51
CA ALA A 101 27.03 25.04 48.23
C ALA A 101 27.93 24.05 47.46
N ARG A 102 28.72 23.22 48.17
CA ARG A 102 29.47 22.10 47.55
C ARG A 102 28.52 21.04 47.01
N ASP A 103 27.50 20.68 47.77
CA ASP A 103 26.43 19.78 47.34
C ASP A 103 25.66 20.37 46.15
N GLY A 104 25.46 21.70 46.15
CA GLY A 104 24.92 22.45 45.01
C GLY A 104 25.75 22.25 43.74
N LEU A 105 27.07 22.45 43.80
CA LEU A 105 27.97 22.16 42.67
C LEU A 105 27.94 20.69 42.24
N ALA A 106 27.87 19.76 43.18
CA ALA A 106 27.72 18.34 42.86
C ALA A 106 26.41 18.06 42.11
N ARG A 107 25.30 18.71 42.48
CA ARG A 107 24.04 18.66 41.73
C ARG A 107 24.16 19.26 40.33
N VAL A 108 24.89 20.38 40.18
CA VAL A 108 25.18 20.96 38.85
C VAL A 108 26.00 19.98 38.00
N ALA A 109 27.01 19.32 38.57
CA ALA A 109 27.84 18.32 37.89
C ALA A 109 27.00 17.13 37.39
N LEU A 110 26.08 16.64 38.23
CA LEU A 110 25.13 15.57 37.85
C LEU A 110 24.16 16.03 36.75
N ALA A 111 23.66 17.26 36.83
CA ALA A 111 22.80 17.84 35.81
C ALA A 111 23.54 18.05 34.48
N ALA A 112 24.82 18.42 34.52
CA ALA A 112 25.68 18.53 33.34
C ALA A 112 25.91 17.16 32.69
N ALA A 113 26.18 16.12 33.48
CA ALA A 113 26.28 14.75 32.98
C ALA A 113 24.96 14.27 32.36
N ALA A 114 23.81 14.58 32.96
CA ALA A 114 22.50 14.26 32.40
C ALA A 114 22.23 15.01 31.09
N ARG A 115 22.63 16.28 30.99
CA ARG A 115 22.54 17.08 29.76
C ARG A 115 23.42 16.51 28.65
N ALA A 116 24.62 16.07 29.00
CA ALA A 116 25.54 15.45 28.05
C ALA A 116 25.01 14.10 27.53
N GLU A 117 24.41 13.29 28.41
CA GLU A 117 23.73 12.05 28.03
C GLU A 117 22.53 12.31 27.12
N ALA A 118 21.73 13.34 27.41
CA ALA A 118 20.62 13.77 26.57
C ALA A 118 21.09 14.25 25.18
N GLY A 119 22.19 15.01 25.13
CA GLY A 119 22.83 15.41 23.86
C GLY A 119 23.30 14.21 23.05
N ALA A 120 23.96 13.23 23.70
CA ALA A 120 24.40 12.00 23.05
C ALA A 120 23.22 11.17 22.51
N LYS A 121 22.10 11.11 23.24
CA LYS A 121 20.85 10.46 22.77
C LYS A 121 20.20 11.21 21.60
N ALA A 122 20.32 12.54 21.58
CA ALA A 122 19.80 13.37 20.50
C ALA A 122 20.72 13.42 19.26
N GLY A 123 21.90 12.79 19.29
CA GLY A 123 22.90 12.87 18.22
C GLY A 123 23.67 14.18 18.15
N ASP A 124 23.45 15.10 19.10
CA ASP A 124 24.15 16.38 19.16
C ASP A 124 25.48 16.22 19.92
N ALA A 125 26.48 15.72 19.19
CA ALA A 125 27.81 15.48 19.74
C ALA A 125 28.44 16.77 20.30
N ALA A 126 28.24 17.92 19.67
CA ALA A 126 28.82 19.19 20.10
C ALA A 126 28.29 19.61 21.49
N ARG A 127 26.97 19.60 21.69
CA ARG A 127 26.36 19.90 23.00
C ARG A 127 26.72 18.85 24.05
N ALA A 128 26.83 17.58 23.66
CA ALA A 128 27.19 16.51 24.57
C ALA A 128 28.63 16.67 25.10
N HIS A 129 29.58 17.02 24.23
CA HIS A 129 30.97 17.27 24.62
C HIS A 129 31.09 18.49 25.55
N ALA A 130 30.43 19.61 25.23
CA ALA A 130 30.46 20.80 26.09
C ALA A 130 29.89 20.53 27.49
N ALA A 131 28.79 19.77 27.59
CA ALA A 131 28.21 19.41 28.87
C ALA A 131 29.04 18.35 29.65
N LEU A 132 29.74 17.44 28.95
CA LEU A 132 30.69 16.50 29.55
C LEU A 132 31.90 17.23 30.13
N GLN A 133 32.43 18.25 29.43
CA GLN A 133 33.51 19.10 29.93
C GLN A 133 33.11 19.79 31.23
N LEU A 134 31.92 20.40 31.29
CA LEU A 134 31.40 21.01 32.52
C LEU A 134 31.25 19.98 33.66
N ALA A 135 30.75 18.78 33.36
CA ALA A 135 30.63 17.72 34.37
C ALA A 135 31.99 17.26 34.91
N ARG A 136 33.04 17.25 34.08
CA ARG A 136 34.43 16.93 34.48
C ARG A 136 35.03 18.01 35.36
N GLU A 137 34.87 19.28 34.97
CA GLU A 137 35.34 20.44 35.76
C GLU A 137 34.74 20.43 37.17
N LEU A 138 33.44 20.09 37.28
CA LEU A 138 32.73 20.00 38.55
C LEU A 138 32.86 18.64 39.25
N GLN A 139 33.79 17.79 38.81
CA GLN A 139 34.14 16.52 39.44
C GLN A 139 32.94 15.57 39.62
N ALA A 140 32.09 15.45 38.59
CA ALA A 140 31.03 14.45 38.55
C ALA A 140 31.58 13.01 38.78
N PRO A 141 30.76 12.05 39.24
CA PRO A 141 31.22 10.69 39.50
C PRO A 141 31.98 10.08 38.30
N LYS A 142 33.24 9.69 38.53
CA LYS A 142 34.18 9.24 37.48
C LYS A 142 33.59 8.15 36.57
N ALA A 143 32.95 7.14 37.16
CA ALA A 143 32.32 6.06 36.39
C ALA A 143 31.30 6.55 35.35
N ARG A 144 30.57 7.64 35.64
CA ARG A 144 29.58 8.22 34.71
C ARG A 144 30.24 9.04 33.61
N VAL A 145 31.30 9.77 33.94
CA VAL A 145 32.11 10.55 32.99
C VAL A 145 32.81 9.61 31.99
N ASP A 146 33.47 8.56 32.49
CA ASP A 146 34.21 7.60 31.66
C ASP A 146 33.27 6.85 30.70
N ALA A 147 32.10 6.42 31.19
CA ALA A 147 31.10 5.75 30.35
C ALA A 147 30.55 6.66 29.23
N LEU A 148 30.32 7.94 29.53
CA LEU A 148 29.84 8.91 28.56
C LEU A 148 30.93 9.29 27.54
N GLU A 149 32.19 9.38 27.96
CA GLU A 149 33.33 9.57 27.07
C GLU A 149 33.47 8.44 26.06
N ALA A 150 33.48 7.19 26.53
CA ALA A 150 33.58 6.02 25.65
C ALA A 150 32.43 6.00 24.62
N ARG A 151 31.22 6.38 25.04
CA ARG A 151 30.07 6.51 24.14
C ARG A 151 30.28 7.59 23.07
N LEU A 152 30.74 8.78 23.45
CA LEU A 152 30.98 9.87 22.51
C LEU A 152 32.13 9.55 21.53
N GLN A 153 33.18 8.88 21.99
CA GLN A 153 34.27 8.40 21.13
C GLN A 153 33.76 7.39 20.10
N THR A 154 32.90 6.44 20.52
CA THR A 154 32.29 5.46 19.61
C THR A 154 31.43 6.15 18.56
N MET A 155 30.61 7.15 18.95
CA MET A 155 29.80 7.93 18.03
C MET A 155 30.67 8.69 17.02
N GLN A 156 31.80 9.26 17.46
CA GLN A 156 32.72 9.99 16.58
C GLN A 156 33.42 9.05 15.59
N ALA A 157 33.88 7.89 16.04
CA ALA A 157 34.48 6.87 15.16
C ALA A 157 33.48 6.39 14.09
N GLN A 158 32.21 6.18 14.48
CA GLN A 158 31.14 5.85 13.54
C GLN A 158 30.89 6.99 12.55
N ALA A 159 30.87 8.25 12.99
CA ALA A 159 30.67 9.40 12.11
C ALA A 159 31.76 9.51 11.02
N VAL A 160 33.03 9.34 11.40
CA VAL A 160 34.16 9.34 10.45
C VAL A 160 34.02 8.21 9.42
N GLY A 161 33.61 7.02 9.86
CA GLY A 161 33.34 5.90 8.94
C GLY A 161 32.20 6.17 7.97
N ILE A 162 31.15 6.88 8.40
CA ILE A 162 30.03 7.27 7.54
C ILE A 162 30.45 8.35 6.53
N ASP A 163 31.27 9.33 6.94
CA ASP A 163 31.74 10.37 6.04
C ASP A 163 32.65 9.79 4.92
N ASP A 164 33.53 8.85 5.25
CA ASP A 164 34.34 8.11 4.26
C ASP A 164 33.46 7.30 3.29
N LEU A 165 32.45 6.58 3.81
CA LEU A 165 31.50 5.85 2.97
C LEU A 165 30.72 6.78 2.03
N LEU A 166 30.30 7.95 2.51
CA LEU A 166 29.62 8.95 1.68
C LEU A 166 30.53 9.54 0.60
N GLU A 167 31.81 9.75 0.89
CA GLU A 167 32.79 10.20 -0.11
C GLU A 167 33.02 9.14 -1.18
N ARG A 168 33.18 7.87 -0.79
CA ARG A 168 33.28 6.74 -1.71
C ARG A 168 32.02 6.57 -2.57
N ALA A 169 30.84 6.70 -1.97
CA ALA A 169 29.56 6.61 -2.69
C ALA A 169 29.46 7.69 -3.78
N ARG A 170 29.83 8.94 -3.44
CA ARG A 170 29.86 10.05 -4.39
C ARG A 170 30.89 9.83 -5.51
N ALA A 171 32.09 9.39 -5.17
CA ALA A 171 33.11 9.08 -6.17
C ALA A 171 32.66 7.95 -7.13
N ALA A 172 31.98 6.93 -6.62
CA ALA A 172 31.39 5.87 -7.45
C ALA A 172 30.28 6.41 -8.36
N HIS A 173 29.41 7.28 -7.84
CA HIS A 173 28.35 7.94 -8.61
C HIS A 173 28.93 8.80 -9.73
N ASP A 174 29.90 9.66 -9.42
CA ASP A 174 30.60 10.50 -10.39
C ASP A 174 31.31 9.68 -11.49
N ALA A 175 31.77 8.48 -11.15
CA ALA A 175 32.37 7.53 -12.09
C ALA A 175 31.34 6.74 -12.93
N GLY A 176 30.04 6.88 -12.64
CA GLY A 176 28.95 6.13 -13.29
C GLY A 176 28.80 4.69 -12.81
N HIS A 177 29.44 4.32 -11.70
CA HIS A 177 29.33 3.01 -11.05
C HIS A 177 28.13 3.01 -10.10
N LEU A 178 26.93 2.77 -10.64
CA LEU A 178 25.67 2.98 -9.93
C LEU A 178 25.21 1.75 -9.12
N ASP A 179 25.15 0.58 -9.74
CA ASP A 179 24.61 -0.67 -9.17
C ASP A 179 25.44 -1.93 -9.49
N ASP A 180 26.66 -1.75 -10.03
CA ASP A 180 27.50 -2.80 -10.61
C ASP A 180 28.35 -3.60 -9.59
N GLY A 181 28.06 -3.51 -8.29
CA GLY A 181 28.75 -4.29 -7.26
C GLY A 181 28.60 -3.69 -5.86
N SER A 182 29.26 -4.29 -4.86
CA SER A 182 29.18 -3.82 -3.47
C SER A 182 29.80 -2.43 -3.23
N ASP A 183 30.73 -2.03 -4.11
CA ASP A 183 31.39 -0.72 -4.07
C ASP A 183 30.74 0.32 -4.99
N ALA A 184 29.59 -0.01 -5.58
CA ALA A 184 28.82 0.93 -6.40
C ALA A 184 28.06 1.94 -5.53
N ALA A 185 27.65 3.06 -6.13
CA ALA A 185 27.05 4.18 -5.44
C ALA A 185 25.80 3.80 -4.62
N LEU A 186 24.84 3.10 -5.23
CA LEU A 186 23.56 2.77 -4.59
C LEU A 186 23.74 1.83 -3.38
N PRO A 187 24.51 0.74 -3.46
CA PRO A 187 24.85 -0.08 -2.29
C PRO A 187 25.58 0.69 -1.18
N LEU A 188 26.49 1.61 -1.51
CA LEU A 188 27.20 2.42 -0.51
C LEU A 188 26.26 3.40 0.20
N PHE A 189 25.39 4.10 -0.54
CA PHE A 189 24.35 4.93 0.06
C PHE A 189 23.40 4.10 0.92
N GLN A 190 23.03 2.89 0.47
CA GLN A 190 22.20 1.98 1.26
C GLN A 190 22.87 1.55 2.57
N GLN A 191 24.19 1.30 2.58
CA GLN A 191 24.94 1.00 3.80
C GLN A 191 24.91 2.18 4.79
N VAL A 192 25.08 3.41 4.31
CA VAL A 192 24.95 4.62 5.14
C VAL A 192 23.53 4.73 5.71
N LEU A 193 22.50 4.46 4.91
CA LEU A 193 21.10 4.52 5.35
C LEU A 193 20.73 3.40 6.34
N GLN A 194 21.35 2.22 6.24
CA GLN A 194 21.19 1.16 7.23
C GLN A 194 21.76 1.57 8.60
N ALA A 195 22.88 2.30 8.62
CA ALA A 195 23.46 2.84 9.85
C ALA A 195 22.72 4.09 10.35
N GLN A 196 22.27 4.96 9.44
CA GLN A 196 21.61 6.23 9.72
C GLN A 196 20.42 6.47 8.77
N PRO A 197 19.21 5.98 9.11
CA PRO A 197 18.04 6.03 8.21
C PRO A 197 17.56 7.44 7.84
N ARG A 198 18.00 8.48 8.56
CA ARG A 198 17.63 9.88 8.33
C ARG A 198 18.81 10.73 7.83
N ASN A 199 19.88 10.10 7.32
CA ASN A 199 21.01 10.84 6.78
C ASN A 199 20.61 11.49 5.45
N GLN A 200 20.42 12.81 5.48
CA GLN A 200 19.93 13.57 4.33
C GLN A 200 20.85 13.46 3.11
N ARG A 201 22.18 13.50 3.31
CA ARG A 201 23.15 13.39 2.21
C ARG A 201 23.08 12.03 1.51
N ALA A 202 22.85 10.96 2.27
CA ALA A 202 22.70 9.63 1.70
C ALA A 202 21.35 9.45 0.98
N LEU A 203 20.28 10.07 1.48
CA LEU A 203 18.97 10.06 0.82
C LEU A 203 19.02 10.80 -0.52
N GLU A 204 19.55 12.03 -0.53
CA GLU A 204 19.73 12.84 -1.73
C GLU A 204 20.64 12.13 -2.74
N GLY A 205 21.81 11.66 -2.32
CA GLY A 205 22.74 10.95 -3.22
C GLY A 205 22.16 9.65 -3.80
N ARG A 206 21.34 8.91 -3.04
CA ARG A 206 20.61 7.75 -3.56
C ARG A 206 19.58 8.17 -4.60
N GLU A 207 18.85 9.25 -4.37
CA GLU A 207 17.85 9.78 -5.30
C GLU A 207 18.51 10.19 -6.63
N ASP A 208 19.60 10.94 -6.59
CA ASP A 208 20.36 11.35 -7.77
C ASP A 208 20.92 10.13 -8.54
N ALA A 209 21.49 9.16 -7.83
CA ALA A 209 22.00 7.92 -8.44
C ALA A 209 20.89 7.07 -9.07
N LEU A 210 19.68 7.05 -8.49
CA LEU A 210 18.52 6.39 -9.09
C LEU A 210 18.02 7.12 -10.33
N GLU A 211 18.04 8.44 -10.34
CA GLU A 211 17.69 9.23 -11.52
C GLU A 211 18.64 8.93 -12.69
N ASP A 212 19.95 8.89 -12.44
CA ASP A 212 20.95 8.53 -13.44
C ASP A 212 20.84 7.07 -13.90
N LEU A 213 20.51 6.15 -12.99
CA LEU A 213 20.26 4.74 -13.32
C LEU A 213 19.07 4.64 -14.29
N LEU A 214 17.98 5.36 -14.01
CA LEU A 214 16.73 5.29 -14.79
C LEU A 214 16.76 6.11 -16.08
N LYS A 215 17.69 7.05 -16.23
CA LYS A 215 17.86 7.92 -17.40
C LYS A 215 17.80 7.22 -18.78
N PRO A 216 18.32 6.00 -18.98
CA PRO A 216 18.22 5.31 -20.27
C PRO A 216 16.82 4.80 -20.62
N ALA A 217 15.89 4.77 -19.66
CA ALA A 217 14.59 4.11 -19.80
C ALA A 217 13.76 4.67 -20.97
N ASP A 218 13.69 5.99 -21.15
CA ASP A 218 12.95 6.63 -22.25
C ASP A 218 13.46 6.19 -23.62
N GLY A 219 14.79 6.14 -23.78
CA GLY A 219 15.43 5.68 -25.01
C GLY A 219 15.18 4.19 -25.27
N LEU A 220 15.14 3.37 -24.22
CA LEU A 220 14.83 1.94 -24.32
C LEU A 220 13.35 1.71 -24.68
N LEU A 221 12.43 2.46 -24.05
CA LEU A 221 11.00 2.46 -24.37
C LEU A 221 10.74 2.87 -25.81
N ALA A 222 11.39 3.93 -26.30
CA ALA A 222 11.28 4.37 -27.69
C ALA A 222 11.74 3.31 -28.70
N ARG A 223 12.76 2.51 -28.35
CA ARG A 223 13.23 1.37 -29.14
C ARG A 223 12.38 0.10 -28.98
N GLY A 224 11.48 0.09 -27.99
CA GLY A 224 10.67 -1.08 -27.64
C GLY A 224 11.43 -2.18 -26.91
N ASP A 225 12.55 -1.86 -26.25
CA ASP A 225 13.37 -2.79 -25.47
C ASP A 225 12.79 -2.96 -24.06
N LEU A 226 11.62 -3.60 -23.98
CA LEU A 226 10.84 -3.70 -22.74
C LEU A 226 11.55 -4.51 -21.65
N LEU A 227 12.39 -5.49 -22.03
CA LEU A 227 13.15 -6.31 -21.08
C LEU A 227 14.13 -5.45 -20.29
N ARG A 228 14.95 -4.67 -20.99
CA ARG A 228 15.93 -3.81 -20.32
C ARG A 228 15.28 -2.73 -19.46
N VAL A 229 14.14 -2.17 -19.89
CA VAL A 229 13.37 -1.22 -19.07
C VAL A 229 12.87 -1.90 -17.80
N SER A 230 12.31 -3.09 -17.93
CA SER A 230 11.80 -3.87 -16.81
C SER A 230 12.90 -4.22 -15.80
N GLU A 231 14.06 -4.67 -16.28
CA GLU A 231 15.22 -4.92 -15.44
C GLU A 231 15.70 -3.65 -14.73
N LEU A 232 15.74 -2.50 -15.43
CA LEU A 232 16.10 -1.20 -14.86
C LEU A 232 15.17 -0.80 -13.72
N VAL A 233 13.86 -0.89 -13.95
CA VAL A 233 12.82 -0.59 -12.97
C VAL A 233 12.96 -1.50 -11.76
N HIS A 234 13.12 -2.83 -11.96
CA HIS A 234 13.26 -3.77 -10.86
C HIS A 234 14.52 -3.51 -10.02
N ARG A 235 15.66 -3.19 -10.68
CA ARG A 235 16.89 -2.81 -9.96
C ARG A 235 16.67 -1.54 -9.13
N ALA A 236 16.04 -0.51 -9.69
CA ALA A 236 15.72 0.72 -8.96
C ALA A 236 14.78 0.48 -7.76
N GLU A 237 13.72 -0.33 -7.93
CA GLU A 237 12.79 -0.71 -6.86
C GLU A 237 13.48 -1.43 -5.70
N SER A 238 14.54 -2.20 -5.97
CA SER A 238 15.29 -2.89 -4.92
C SER A 238 16.00 -1.94 -3.95
N PHE A 239 16.31 -0.71 -4.38
CA PHE A 239 16.92 0.33 -3.56
C PHE A 239 15.89 1.31 -2.98
N ASP A 240 14.89 1.71 -3.77
CA ASP A 240 13.80 2.58 -3.33
C ASP A 240 12.49 2.32 -4.09
N PRO A 241 11.57 1.49 -3.53
CA PRO A 241 10.27 1.25 -4.12
C PRO A 241 9.38 2.50 -4.23
N GLY A 242 9.69 3.56 -3.46
CA GLY A 242 8.92 4.80 -3.40
C GLY A 242 9.46 5.92 -4.29
N HIS A 243 10.48 5.65 -5.10
CA HIS A 243 11.13 6.67 -5.92
C HIS A 243 10.16 7.33 -6.92
N ALA A 244 10.25 8.65 -7.07
CA ALA A 244 9.27 9.48 -7.77
C ALA A 244 9.12 9.16 -9.27
N ALA A 245 10.18 8.67 -9.93
CA ALA A 245 10.15 8.33 -11.36
C ALA A 245 9.45 6.98 -11.64
N LEU A 246 9.35 6.08 -10.65
CA LEU A 246 8.85 4.72 -10.87
C LEU A 246 7.39 4.65 -11.33
N PRO A 247 6.42 5.42 -10.76
CA PRO A 247 5.03 5.35 -11.20
C PRO A 247 4.83 5.70 -12.68
N ALA A 248 5.57 6.70 -13.19
CA ALA A 248 5.53 7.08 -14.61
C ALA A 248 6.11 5.95 -15.49
N LEU A 249 7.27 5.40 -15.12
CA LEU A 249 7.89 4.30 -15.85
C LEU A 249 7.02 3.04 -15.87
N HIS A 250 6.35 2.71 -14.76
CA HIS A 250 5.38 1.61 -14.72
C HIS A 250 4.21 1.83 -15.67
N ALA A 251 3.65 3.04 -15.71
CA ALA A 251 2.58 3.38 -16.63
C ALA A 251 3.05 3.29 -18.09
N ASP A 252 4.27 3.72 -18.38
CA ASP A 252 4.85 3.67 -19.74
C ASP A 252 5.11 2.24 -20.19
N LEU A 253 5.67 1.41 -19.31
CA LEU A 253 5.87 -0.01 -19.55
C LEU A 253 4.53 -0.73 -19.78
N ALA A 254 3.51 -0.46 -18.94
CA ALA A 254 2.18 -1.03 -19.10
C ALA A 254 1.55 -0.65 -20.45
N ARG A 255 1.63 0.63 -20.85
CA ARG A 255 1.15 1.10 -22.16
C ARG A 255 1.90 0.44 -23.31
N ALA A 256 3.21 0.26 -23.18
CA ALA A 256 4.03 -0.38 -24.21
C ALA A 256 3.69 -1.88 -24.35
N LEU A 257 3.45 -2.58 -23.23
CA LEU A 257 2.99 -3.97 -23.20
C LEU A 257 1.59 -4.12 -23.81
N GLU A 258 0.66 -3.21 -23.50
CA GLU A 258 -0.68 -3.19 -24.11
C GLU A 258 -0.60 -2.99 -25.63
N ALA A 259 0.18 -2.01 -26.08
CA ALA A 259 0.42 -1.77 -27.50
C ALA A 259 1.04 -2.99 -28.20
N ARG A 260 1.94 -3.72 -27.53
CA ARG A 260 2.50 -4.99 -28.04
C ARG A 260 1.41 -6.07 -28.12
N GLY A 261 0.55 -6.18 -27.10
CA GLY A 261 -0.60 -7.08 -27.09
C GLY A 261 -1.57 -6.85 -28.25
N LEU A 262 -1.91 -5.58 -28.54
CA LEU A 262 -2.76 -5.22 -29.68
C LEU A 262 -2.11 -5.57 -31.04
N ARG A 263 -0.79 -5.38 -31.17
CA ARG A 263 -0.05 -5.82 -32.37
C ARG A 263 -0.11 -7.34 -32.55
N ILE A 264 0.01 -8.11 -31.47
CA ILE A 264 -0.10 -9.58 -31.49
C ILE A 264 -1.52 -10.00 -31.90
N GLN A 265 -2.56 -9.35 -31.36
CA GLN A 265 -3.94 -9.59 -31.80
C GLN A 265 -4.12 -9.33 -33.30
N SER A 266 -3.52 -8.26 -33.83
CA SER A 266 -3.52 -7.99 -35.27
C SER A 266 -2.83 -9.08 -36.08
N LEU A 267 -1.70 -9.63 -35.59
CA LEU A 267 -1.01 -10.76 -36.23
C LEU A 267 -1.90 -12.00 -36.28
N LEU A 268 -2.60 -12.31 -35.19
CA LEU A 268 -3.55 -13.43 -35.14
C LEU A 268 -4.72 -13.23 -36.10
N ALA A 269 -5.30 -12.03 -36.13
CA ALA A 269 -6.39 -11.70 -37.05
C ALA A 269 -6.00 -11.84 -38.53
N ARG A 270 -4.72 -11.61 -38.86
CA ARG A 270 -4.14 -11.78 -40.20
C ARG A 270 -3.65 -13.20 -40.48
N GLY A 271 -3.89 -14.16 -39.59
CA GLY A 271 -3.45 -15.56 -39.73
C GLY A 271 -1.95 -15.78 -39.56
N ARG A 272 -1.17 -14.78 -39.11
CA ARG A 272 0.28 -14.88 -38.89
C ARG A 272 0.59 -15.49 -37.51
N VAL A 273 0.12 -16.71 -37.29
CA VAL A 273 0.16 -17.38 -35.98
C VAL A 273 1.57 -17.67 -35.46
N GLU A 274 2.53 -17.96 -36.33
CA GLU A 274 3.93 -18.21 -35.95
C GLU A 274 4.60 -16.93 -35.44
N ALA A 275 4.37 -15.81 -36.13
CA ALA A 275 4.88 -14.50 -35.70
C ALA A 275 4.24 -14.05 -34.39
N ALA A 276 2.94 -14.31 -34.20
CA ALA A 276 2.26 -14.07 -32.93
C ALA A 276 2.84 -14.92 -31.79
N ALA A 277 3.10 -16.21 -32.05
CA ALA A 277 3.70 -17.11 -31.06
C ALA A 277 5.11 -16.66 -30.64
N GLN A 278 5.94 -16.24 -31.60
CA GLN A 278 7.27 -15.71 -31.33
C GLN A 278 7.21 -14.44 -30.48
N ALA A 279 6.35 -13.47 -30.83
CA ALA A 279 6.17 -12.24 -30.05
C ALA A 279 5.66 -12.51 -28.62
N CYS A 280 4.79 -13.51 -28.43
CA CYS A 280 4.37 -13.96 -27.11
C CYS A 280 5.45 -14.72 -26.33
N GLY A 281 6.42 -15.33 -27.03
CA GLY A 281 7.60 -15.93 -26.42
C GLY A 281 8.53 -14.87 -25.84
N GLU A 282 8.80 -13.81 -26.60
CA GLU A 282 9.60 -12.66 -26.16
C GLU A 282 9.02 -12.02 -24.88
N LEU A 283 7.69 -11.85 -24.82
CA LEU A 283 7.02 -11.28 -23.65
C LEU A 283 7.10 -12.18 -22.41
N ARG A 284 7.19 -13.51 -22.57
CA ARG A 284 7.30 -14.44 -21.44
C ARG A 284 8.67 -14.38 -20.75
N LEU A 285 9.70 -13.93 -21.47
CA LEU A 285 11.03 -13.74 -20.90
C LEU A 285 11.09 -12.53 -19.96
N LEU A 286 10.10 -11.64 -20.00
CA LEU A 286 10.12 -10.39 -19.24
C LEU A 286 9.90 -10.57 -17.74
N GLU A 287 9.36 -11.72 -17.27
CA GLU A 287 8.99 -12.03 -15.87
C GLU A 287 8.21 -10.95 -15.09
N VAL A 288 7.81 -9.85 -15.74
CA VAL A 288 7.14 -8.71 -15.12
C VAL A 288 5.71 -8.61 -15.66
N GLY A 289 4.77 -8.94 -14.78
CA GLY A 289 3.33 -8.87 -15.05
C GLY A 289 2.77 -10.09 -15.79
N SER A 290 1.44 -10.15 -15.85
CA SER A 290 0.75 -11.19 -16.59
C SER A 290 0.97 -11.00 -18.09
N VAL A 291 1.46 -12.04 -18.76
CA VAL A 291 1.54 -12.09 -20.23
C VAL A 291 0.16 -11.71 -20.78
N PRO A 292 0.06 -10.84 -21.81
CA PRO A 292 -1.24 -10.43 -22.34
C PRO A 292 -2.13 -11.64 -22.63
N GLY A 293 -3.41 -11.59 -22.26
CA GLY A 293 -4.33 -12.73 -22.37
C GLY A 293 -4.41 -13.34 -23.78
N VAL A 294 -4.09 -12.55 -24.82
CA VAL A 294 -3.94 -13.02 -26.21
C VAL A 294 -2.89 -14.13 -26.38
N CYS A 295 -1.86 -14.15 -25.54
CA CYS A 295 -0.77 -15.14 -25.56
C CYS A 295 -1.10 -16.46 -24.87
N ALA A 296 -2.28 -16.57 -24.24
CA ALA A 296 -2.77 -17.78 -23.58
C ALA A 296 -3.67 -18.59 -24.53
N ALA A 297 -4.93 -18.85 -24.12
CA ALA A 297 -5.89 -19.63 -24.88
C ALA A 297 -6.10 -19.15 -26.34
N PRO A 298 -6.21 -17.84 -26.65
CA PRO A 298 -6.43 -17.38 -28.02
C PRO A 298 -5.30 -17.76 -28.99
N LEU A 299 -4.04 -17.61 -28.57
CA LEU A 299 -2.88 -18.05 -29.34
C LEU A 299 -2.88 -19.57 -29.51
N GLY A 300 -3.12 -20.31 -28.43
CA GLY A 300 -3.21 -21.77 -28.45
C GLY A 300 -4.25 -22.30 -29.44
N ASP A 301 -5.46 -21.74 -29.40
CA ASP A 301 -6.56 -22.11 -30.31
C ASP A 301 -6.26 -21.71 -31.75
N ALA A 302 -5.61 -20.57 -31.98
CA ALA A 302 -5.15 -20.17 -33.30
C ALA A 302 -4.08 -21.12 -33.86
N LEU A 303 -3.12 -21.54 -33.04
CA LEU A 303 -2.07 -22.51 -33.41
C LEU A 303 -2.65 -23.89 -33.72
N LEU A 304 -3.59 -24.40 -32.90
CA LEU A 304 -4.27 -25.67 -33.16
C LEU A 304 -5.10 -25.64 -34.44
N ARG A 305 -5.84 -24.55 -34.70
CA ARG A 305 -6.60 -24.39 -35.96
C ARG A 305 -5.69 -24.32 -37.17
N ALA A 306 -4.61 -23.53 -37.10
CA ALA A 306 -3.65 -23.40 -38.20
C ALA A 306 -2.91 -24.72 -38.46
N ALA A 307 -2.60 -25.51 -37.43
CA ALA A 307 -1.98 -26.83 -37.60
C ALA A 307 -2.86 -27.79 -38.41
N GLY A 308 -4.18 -27.65 -38.36
CA GLY A 308 -5.12 -28.48 -39.13
C GLY A 308 -5.22 -28.14 -40.62
N THR A 309 -4.72 -26.98 -41.05
CA THR A 309 -4.86 -26.48 -42.44
C THR A 309 -3.56 -26.48 -43.23
N VAL A 310 -2.43 -26.78 -42.60
CA VAL A 310 -1.09 -26.75 -43.22
C VAL A 310 -0.51 -28.18 -43.38
N PRO A 311 0.53 -28.36 -44.22
CA PRO A 311 1.22 -29.65 -44.37
C PRO A 311 1.83 -30.19 -43.07
N ALA A 312 2.04 -31.52 -43.00
CA ALA A 312 2.44 -32.26 -41.79
C ALA A 312 3.69 -31.72 -41.07
N ASP A 313 4.71 -31.34 -41.84
CA ASP A 313 5.98 -30.80 -41.35
C ASP A 313 5.76 -29.46 -40.63
N ARG A 314 4.99 -28.55 -41.25
CA ARG A 314 4.63 -27.27 -40.65
C ARG A 314 3.66 -27.42 -39.49
N ALA A 315 2.69 -28.33 -39.60
CA ALA A 315 1.73 -28.63 -38.55
C ALA A 315 2.44 -29.12 -37.28
N THR A 316 3.48 -29.96 -37.42
CA THR A 316 4.28 -30.43 -36.28
C THR A 316 4.97 -29.26 -35.55
N ARG A 317 5.48 -28.27 -36.29
CA ARG A 317 6.07 -27.05 -35.72
C ARG A 317 5.04 -26.21 -34.98
N LEU A 318 3.85 -26.00 -35.56
CA LEU A 318 2.76 -25.25 -34.92
C LEU A 318 2.27 -25.92 -33.63
N LEU A 319 2.20 -27.26 -33.61
CA LEU A 319 1.87 -28.02 -32.41
C LEU A 319 2.95 -27.91 -31.31
N ALA A 320 4.23 -27.75 -31.68
CA ALA A 320 5.29 -27.48 -30.71
C ALA A 320 5.13 -26.09 -30.07
N LEU A 321 4.90 -25.06 -30.89
CA LEU A 321 4.59 -23.71 -30.41
C LEU A 321 3.34 -23.67 -29.53
N ALA A 322 2.33 -24.51 -29.81
CA ALA A 322 1.13 -24.61 -28.99
C ALA A 322 1.44 -25.15 -27.58
N ARG A 323 2.34 -26.14 -27.46
CA ARG A 323 2.78 -26.63 -26.13
C ARG A 323 3.53 -25.55 -25.36
N GLU A 324 4.41 -24.82 -26.04
CA GLU A 324 5.14 -23.71 -25.45
C GLU A 324 4.20 -22.59 -24.98
N ALA A 325 3.09 -22.36 -25.69
CA ALA A 325 2.04 -21.41 -25.30
C ALA A 325 1.15 -21.92 -24.14
N GLY A 326 1.47 -23.08 -23.55
CA GLY A 326 0.74 -23.63 -22.39
C GLY A 326 -0.57 -24.34 -22.76
N VAL A 327 -0.76 -24.74 -24.02
CA VAL A 327 -1.92 -25.55 -24.40
C VAL A 327 -1.85 -26.93 -23.75
N ASP A 328 -2.97 -27.38 -23.20
CA ASP A 328 -3.11 -28.71 -22.58
C ASP A 328 -2.50 -29.81 -23.47
N PRO A 329 -1.54 -30.60 -22.95
CA PRO A 329 -0.93 -31.72 -23.67
C PRO A 329 -1.94 -32.68 -24.29
N ALA A 330 -3.08 -32.92 -23.65
CA ALA A 330 -4.14 -33.79 -24.17
C ALA A 330 -4.77 -33.22 -25.45
N ARG A 331 -5.01 -31.90 -25.50
CA ARG A 331 -5.53 -31.20 -26.69
C ARG A 331 -4.52 -31.25 -27.84
N VAL A 332 -3.23 -31.05 -27.54
CA VAL A 332 -2.16 -31.14 -28.56
C VAL A 332 -2.04 -32.57 -29.10
N GLN A 333 -2.09 -33.59 -28.23
CA GLN A 333 -2.09 -34.99 -28.65
C GLN A 333 -3.31 -35.38 -29.49
N GLN A 334 -4.50 -34.84 -29.17
CA GLN A 334 -5.70 -35.03 -29.97
C GLN A 334 -5.53 -34.44 -31.38
N ALA A 335 -5.04 -33.20 -31.49
CA ALA A 335 -4.76 -32.57 -32.78
C ALA A 335 -3.72 -33.36 -33.60
N GLN A 336 -2.67 -33.87 -32.94
CA GLN A 336 -1.64 -34.68 -33.59
C GLN A 336 -2.17 -36.04 -34.07
N ARG A 337 -3.08 -36.68 -33.31
CA ARG A 337 -3.78 -37.91 -33.74
C ARG A 337 -4.68 -37.63 -34.94
N HIS A 338 -5.43 -36.53 -34.91
CA HIS A 338 -6.29 -36.12 -36.02
C HIS A 338 -5.48 -35.89 -37.30
N LEU A 339 -4.34 -35.20 -37.22
CA LEU A 339 -3.42 -35.01 -38.35
C LEU A 339 -2.88 -36.34 -38.91
N ARG A 340 -2.49 -37.27 -38.04
CA ARG A 340 -2.05 -38.60 -38.49
C ARG A 340 -3.17 -39.38 -39.19
N GLN A 341 -4.41 -39.24 -38.71
CA GLN A 341 -5.59 -39.86 -39.32
C GLN A 341 -5.94 -39.21 -40.66
N THR A 342 -5.94 -37.87 -40.77
CA THR A 342 -6.21 -37.17 -42.03
C THR A 342 -5.12 -37.44 -43.05
N HIS A 343 -3.85 -37.55 -42.66
CA HIS A 343 -2.79 -37.98 -43.57
C HIS A 343 -2.96 -39.44 -44.02
N ARG A 344 -3.27 -40.37 -43.10
CA ARG A 344 -3.54 -41.78 -43.45
C ARG A 344 -4.76 -41.95 -44.36
N ASN A 345 -5.82 -41.18 -44.12
CA ASN A 345 -7.03 -41.15 -44.95
C ASN A 345 -6.81 -40.39 -46.26
N GLY A 346 -5.99 -39.34 -46.28
CA GLY A 346 -5.60 -38.59 -47.48
C GLY A 346 -4.78 -39.43 -48.45
N SER A 347 -4.01 -40.40 -47.96
CA SER A 347 -3.36 -41.44 -48.78
C SER A 347 -4.29 -42.56 -49.26
N HIS A 348 -5.55 -42.63 -48.78
CA HIS A 348 -6.54 -43.65 -49.15
C HIS A 348 -7.83 -43.09 -49.80
N SER A 349 -7.95 -41.76 -49.94
CA SER A 349 -9.14 -41.13 -50.50
C SER A 349 -8.79 -40.38 -51.79
N ALA A 350 -8.86 -41.10 -52.91
CA ALA A 350 -9.26 -40.46 -54.15
C ALA A 350 -10.68 -39.87 -53.98
N PRO A 351 -11.00 -38.72 -54.60
CA PRO A 351 -12.31 -38.11 -54.47
C PRO A 351 -13.35 -39.05 -55.08
N VAL A 352 -14.19 -39.68 -54.24
CA VAL A 352 -15.41 -40.32 -54.72
C VAL A 352 -16.29 -39.19 -55.22
N ALA A 353 -16.46 -39.12 -56.54
CA ALA A 353 -17.41 -38.22 -57.15
C ALA A 353 -18.78 -38.45 -56.50
N GLU A 354 -19.33 -37.41 -55.87
CA GLU A 354 -20.71 -37.39 -55.38
C GLU A 354 -21.64 -37.94 -56.47
N THR A 355 -22.38 -38.99 -56.17
CA THR A 355 -23.30 -39.57 -57.15
C THR A 355 -24.35 -38.53 -57.54
N PRO A 356 -24.78 -38.44 -58.82
CA PRO A 356 -25.82 -37.50 -59.25
C PRO A 356 -27.10 -37.58 -58.39
N HIS A 357 -27.43 -38.77 -57.91
CA HIS A 357 -28.54 -39.01 -56.97
C HIS A 357 -28.35 -38.30 -55.62
N ALA A 358 -27.14 -38.34 -55.04
CA ALA A 358 -26.85 -37.62 -53.79
C ALA A 358 -26.99 -36.10 -53.95
N ARG A 359 -26.56 -35.55 -55.09
CA ARG A 359 -26.68 -34.11 -55.38
C ARG A 359 -28.13 -33.65 -55.50
N ILE A 360 -29.00 -34.43 -56.15
CA ILE A 360 -30.44 -34.15 -56.25
C ILE A 360 -31.08 -34.19 -54.85
N ARG A 361 -30.76 -35.22 -54.05
CA ARG A 361 -31.30 -35.36 -52.69
C ARG A 361 -30.88 -34.21 -51.77
N VAL A 362 -29.61 -33.79 -51.81
CA VAL A 362 -29.13 -32.62 -51.05
C VAL A 362 -29.89 -31.36 -51.44
N THR A 363 -30.11 -31.13 -52.73
CA THR A 363 -30.87 -29.96 -53.21
C THR A 363 -32.30 -29.95 -52.64
N ALA A 364 -33.00 -31.08 -52.71
CA ALA A 364 -34.35 -31.22 -52.16
C ALA A 364 -34.39 -31.00 -50.63
N LEU A 365 -33.40 -31.50 -49.89
CA LEU A 365 -33.33 -31.31 -48.43
C LEU A 365 -33.11 -29.83 -48.06
N LEU A 366 -32.25 -29.11 -48.79
CA LEU A 366 -32.02 -27.68 -48.54
C LEU A 366 -33.26 -26.84 -48.87
N GLU A 367 -34.04 -27.18 -49.89
CA GLU A 367 -35.32 -26.53 -50.14
C GLU A 367 -36.34 -26.80 -49.03
N GLN A 368 -36.42 -28.04 -48.53
CA GLN A 368 -37.33 -28.41 -47.45
C GLN A 368 -36.95 -27.71 -46.13
N MET A 369 -35.64 -27.63 -45.83
CA MET A 369 -35.10 -26.85 -44.72
C MET A 369 -35.59 -25.40 -44.78
N GLU A 370 -35.48 -24.76 -45.95
CA GLU A 370 -35.83 -23.36 -46.12
C GLU A 370 -37.35 -23.12 -45.97
N ARG A 371 -38.18 -24.03 -46.49
CA ARG A 371 -39.64 -23.97 -46.28
C ARG A 371 -40.00 -24.13 -44.80
N ALA A 372 -39.33 -25.03 -44.08
CA ALA A 372 -39.53 -25.21 -42.64
C ALA A 372 -39.11 -23.95 -41.86
N ARG A 373 -37.96 -23.34 -42.22
CA ARG A 373 -37.49 -22.08 -41.63
C ARG A 373 -38.49 -20.94 -41.80
N ILE A 374 -39.07 -20.79 -43.00
CA ILE A 374 -40.06 -19.74 -43.29
C ILE A 374 -41.34 -19.92 -42.45
N ARG A 375 -41.77 -21.17 -42.22
CA ARG A 375 -42.92 -21.46 -41.34
C ARG A 375 -42.61 -21.27 -39.84
N GLY A 376 -41.33 -21.15 -39.47
CA GLY A 376 -40.89 -21.10 -38.07
C GLY A 376 -40.70 -22.48 -37.43
N ASP A 377 -40.69 -23.55 -38.24
CA ASP A 377 -40.47 -24.94 -37.80
C ASP A 377 -38.98 -25.19 -37.58
N TRP A 378 -38.38 -24.53 -36.58
CA TRP A 378 -36.93 -24.57 -36.37
C TRP A 378 -36.43 -25.93 -35.87
N LEU A 379 -37.14 -26.48 -34.88
CA LEU A 379 -36.84 -27.76 -34.22
C LEU A 379 -38.06 -28.69 -34.14
N THR A 380 -39.26 -28.15 -34.33
CA THR A 380 -40.53 -28.87 -34.23
C THR A 380 -41.32 -28.69 -35.52
N PRO A 381 -41.97 -29.74 -36.05
CA PRO A 381 -42.01 -31.12 -35.56
C PRO A 381 -40.72 -31.91 -35.87
N PRO A 382 -40.38 -32.95 -35.09
CA PRO A 382 -39.19 -33.76 -35.31
C PRO A 382 -39.24 -34.47 -36.66
N GLY A 383 -38.12 -34.45 -37.40
CA GLY A 383 -37.96 -35.05 -38.73
C GLY A 383 -38.26 -34.10 -39.89
N ASP A 384 -39.12 -33.11 -39.69
CA ASP A 384 -39.49 -32.12 -40.70
C ASP A 384 -38.97 -30.70 -40.42
N SER A 385 -38.31 -30.50 -39.29
CA SER A 385 -37.77 -29.21 -38.88
C SER A 385 -36.63 -28.74 -39.79
N ALA A 386 -36.40 -27.43 -39.84
CA ALA A 386 -35.29 -26.84 -40.60
C ALA A 386 -33.95 -27.47 -40.18
N TRP A 387 -33.75 -27.65 -38.87
CA TRP A 387 -32.54 -28.27 -38.36
C TRP A 387 -32.40 -29.75 -38.76
N ASP A 388 -33.47 -30.54 -38.73
CA ASP A 388 -33.43 -31.95 -39.14
C ASP A 388 -33.06 -32.12 -40.62
N ARG A 389 -33.65 -31.30 -41.50
CA ARG A 389 -33.36 -31.31 -42.93
C ARG A 389 -31.91 -30.92 -43.23
N LEU A 390 -31.38 -29.93 -42.52
CA LEU A 390 -29.98 -29.55 -42.62
C LEU A 390 -29.05 -30.67 -42.11
N ARG A 391 -29.40 -31.33 -40.99
CA ARG A 391 -28.62 -32.44 -40.45
C ARG A 391 -28.55 -33.61 -41.44
N GLU A 392 -29.66 -33.95 -42.07
CA GLU A 392 -29.70 -34.99 -43.12
C GLU A 392 -28.83 -34.60 -44.33
N ALA A 393 -28.90 -33.34 -44.77
CA ALA A 393 -28.06 -32.85 -45.86
C ALA A 393 -26.55 -32.93 -45.53
N ARG A 394 -26.17 -32.60 -44.29
CA ARG A 394 -24.79 -32.72 -43.79
C ARG A 394 -24.30 -34.16 -43.70
N ALA A 395 -25.18 -35.10 -43.37
CA ALA A 395 -24.84 -36.52 -43.33
C ALA A 395 -24.58 -37.08 -44.74
N LEU A 396 -25.29 -36.58 -45.75
CA LEU A 396 -25.13 -36.99 -47.15
C LEU A 396 -23.93 -36.35 -47.85
N ALA A 397 -23.69 -35.04 -47.61
CA ALA A 397 -22.63 -34.29 -48.29
C ALA A 397 -22.01 -33.24 -47.35
N PRO A 398 -21.12 -33.65 -46.43
CA PRO A 398 -20.57 -32.76 -45.39
C PRO A 398 -19.65 -31.65 -45.93
N HIS A 399 -19.07 -31.84 -47.12
CA HIS A 399 -18.16 -30.87 -47.74
C HIS A 399 -18.80 -30.12 -48.94
N ASP A 400 -20.09 -30.33 -49.22
CA ASP A 400 -20.76 -29.62 -50.32
C ASP A 400 -20.89 -28.12 -49.96
N PRO A 401 -20.39 -27.20 -50.82
CA PRO A 401 -20.42 -25.76 -50.54
C PRO A 401 -21.85 -25.19 -50.41
N ARG A 402 -22.88 -25.88 -50.91
CA ARG A 402 -24.29 -25.50 -50.70
C ARG A 402 -24.74 -25.79 -49.28
N VAL A 403 -24.33 -26.93 -48.72
CA VAL A 403 -24.67 -27.34 -47.34
C VAL A 403 -23.95 -26.48 -46.31
N LEU A 404 -22.68 -26.13 -46.57
CA LEU A 404 -21.92 -25.21 -45.73
C LEU A 404 -22.58 -23.82 -45.68
N ARG A 405 -22.89 -23.24 -46.85
CA ARG A 405 -23.61 -21.95 -46.94
C ARG A 405 -24.99 -22.00 -46.27
N ALA A 406 -25.73 -23.09 -46.44
CA ALA A 406 -27.03 -23.27 -45.79
C ALA A 406 -26.90 -23.32 -44.26
N SER A 407 -25.84 -23.93 -43.74
CA SER A 407 -25.58 -23.99 -42.29
C SER A 407 -25.31 -22.61 -41.71
N GLU A 408 -24.46 -21.82 -42.37
CA GLU A 408 -24.17 -20.43 -41.98
C GLU A 408 -25.41 -19.53 -42.06
N SER A 409 -26.16 -19.65 -43.15
CA SER A 409 -27.40 -18.89 -43.36
C SER A 409 -28.48 -19.22 -42.32
N LEU A 410 -28.68 -20.50 -42.00
CA LEU A 410 -29.69 -20.91 -41.02
C LEU A 410 -29.31 -20.45 -39.61
N LEU A 411 -28.03 -20.48 -39.24
CA LEU A 411 -27.53 -19.93 -37.98
C LEU A 411 -27.79 -18.42 -37.88
N ALA A 412 -27.44 -17.66 -38.91
CA ALA A 412 -27.71 -16.21 -38.95
C ALA A 412 -29.21 -15.92 -38.84
N ALA A 413 -30.06 -16.71 -39.51
CA ALA A 413 -31.51 -16.57 -39.44
C ALA A 413 -32.07 -16.87 -38.04
N ALA A 414 -31.53 -17.87 -37.33
CA ALA A 414 -31.95 -18.19 -35.95
C ALA A 414 -31.58 -17.06 -34.97
N ARG A 415 -30.39 -16.47 -35.10
CA ARG A 415 -29.95 -15.29 -34.32
C ARG A 415 -30.87 -14.10 -34.55
N ASN A 416 -31.16 -13.78 -35.81
CA ASN A 416 -32.04 -12.66 -36.17
C ASN A 416 -33.47 -12.91 -35.66
N CYS A 417 -34.00 -14.12 -35.83
CA CYS A 417 -35.31 -14.48 -35.29
C CYS A 417 -35.40 -14.26 -33.77
N ASN A 418 -34.38 -14.68 -33.00
CA ASN A 418 -34.38 -14.47 -31.56
C ASN A 418 -34.40 -12.97 -31.21
N ALA A 419 -33.56 -12.18 -31.89
CA ALA A 419 -33.51 -10.74 -31.68
C ALA A 419 -34.83 -10.03 -32.05
N ASP A 420 -35.43 -10.38 -33.18
CA ASP A 420 -36.70 -9.79 -33.64
C ASP A 420 -37.86 -10.21 -32.74
N ALA A 421 -37.93 -11.49 -32.35
CA ALA A 421 -38.96 -11.98 -31.43
C ALA A 421 -38.88 -11.32 -30.03
N LEU A 422 -37.68 -10.98 -29.56
CA LEU A 422 -37.50 -10.20 -28.33
C LEU A 422 -38.01 -8.76 -28.49
N ARG A 423 -37.78 -8.12 -29.64
CA ARG A 423 -38.30 -6.78 -29.94
C ARG A 423 -39.84 -6.78 -30.02
N ASP A 424 -40.40 -7.83 -30.62
CA ASP A 424 -41.85 -8.02 -30.75
C ASP A 424 -42.53 -8.56 -29.48
N ASN A 425 -41.76 -8.74 -28.39
CA ASN A 425 -42.22 -9.31 -27.12
C ASN A 425 -42.82 -10.73 -27.23
N ASN A 426 -42.47 -11.47 -28.28
CA ASN A 426 -42.91 -12.86 -28.47
C ASN A 426 -41.89 -13.83 -27.85
N LEU A 427 -41.99 -14.03 -26.53
CA LEU A 427 -41.00 -14.80 -25.78
C LEU A 427 -40.97 -16.29 -26.15
N GLY A 428 -42.10 -16.87 -26.58
CA GLY A 428 -42.18 -18.25 -27.05
C GLY A 428 -41.39 -18.45 -28.36
N ARG A 429 -41.58 -17.54 -29.33
CA ARG A 429 -40.80 -17.55 -30.57
C ARG A 429 -39.32 -17.27 -30.31
N ALA A 430 -39.01 -16.34 -29.39
CA ALA A 430 -37.63 -16.05 -29.00
C ALA A 430 -36.94 -17.29 -28.40
N LEU A 431 -37.64 -18.05 -27.55
CA LEU A 431 -37.14 -19.31 -27.00
C LEU A 431 -36.90 -20.36 -28.09
N ALA A 432 -37.87 -20.58 -28.98
CA ALA A 432 -37.73 -21.55 -30.07
C ALA A 432 -36.53 -21.23 -30.98
N CYS A 433 -36.32 -19.95 -31.31
CA CYS A 433 -35.19 -19.50 -32.12
C CYS A 433 -33.85 -19.59 -31.37
N LEU A 434 -33.85 -19.37 -30.05
CA LEU A 434 -32.66 -19.59 -29.20
C LEU A 434 -32.29 -21.07 -29.10
N ASP A 435 -33.27 -21.97 -28.96
CA ASP A 435 -33.00 -23.41 -28.96
C ASP A 435 -32.45 -23.88 -30.30
N ALA A 436 -32.98 -23.36 -31.41
CA ALA A 436 -32.47 -23.63 -32.74
C ALA A 436 -31.02 -23.14 -32.91
N TRP A 437 -30.71 -21.92 -32.44
CA TRP A 437 -29.35 -21.39 -32.42
C TRP A 437 -28.42 -22.31 -31.63
N ARG A 438 -28.79 -22.72 -30.42
CA ARG A 438 -27.99 -23.63 -29.58
C ARG A 438 -27.71 -24.97 -30.27
N GLN A 439 -28.66 -25.51 -31.02
CA GLN A 439 -28.48 -26.77 -31.77
C GLN A 439 -27.60 -26.61 -33.03
N LEU A 440 -27.59 -25.43 -33.64
CA LEU A 440 -26.77 -25.13 -34.83
C LEU A 440 -25.32 -24.80 -34.45
N ALA A 441 -25.11 -24.09 -33.33
CA ALA A 441 -23.80 -23.67 -32.86
C ALA A 441 -23.69 -23.75 -31.32
N PRO A 442 -23.46 -24.94 -30.74
CA PRO A 442 -23.44 -25.14 -29.29
C PRO A 442 -22.33 -24.36 -28.55
N SER A 443 -21.22 -24.08 -29.22
CA SER A 443 -20.04 -23.38 -28.66
C SER A 443 -20.02 -21.88 -28.97
N ASP A 444 -21.12 -21.33 -29.46
CA ASP A 444 -21.24 -19.91 -29.79
C ASP A 444 -21.42 -19.06 -28.52
N GLU A 445 -20.49 -18.14 -28.29
CA GLU A 445 -20.48 -17.26 -27.11
C GLU A 445 -21.76 -16.41 -26.99
N GLY A 446 -22.43 -16.12 -28.12
CA GLY A 446 -23.67 -15.35 -28.17
C GLY A 446 -24.88 -16.07 -27.54
N VAL A 447 -24.84 -17.39 -27.40
CA VAL A 447 -25.94 -18.19 -26.81
C VAL A 447 -26.14 -17.84 -25.33
N ALA A 448 -25.05 -17.68 -24.58
CA ALA A 448 -25.13 -17.32 -23.16
C ALA A 448 -25.77 -15.93 -22.99
N GLU A 449 -25.39 -14.96 -23.82
CA GLU A 449 -25.97 -13.61 -23.80
C GLU A 449 -27.44 -13.60 -24.24
N ALA A 450 -27.81 -14.37 -25.26
CA ALA A 450 -29.20 -14.49 -25.69
C ALA A 450 -30.10 -15.13 -24.62
N ARG A 451 -29.60 -16.14 -23.88
CA ARG A 451 -30.28 -16.72 -22.71
C ARG A 451 -30.53 -15.68 -21.62
N ARG A 452 -29.51 -14.90 -21.27
CA ARG A 452 -29.61 -13.82 -20.28
C ARG A 452 -30.66 -12.79 -20.64
N ARG A 453 -30.62 -12.26 -21.87
CA ARG A 453 -31.59 -11.25 -22.34
C ARG A 453 -33.01 -11.78 -22.34
N LEU A 454 -33.22 -13.03 -22.75
CA LEU A 454 -34.54 -13.65 -22.69
C LEU A 454 -35.01 -13.87 -21.24
N ALA A 455 -34.12 -14.29 -20.33
CA ALA A 455 -34.44 -14.42 -18.90
C ALA A 455 -34.82 -13.07 -18.27
N GLN A 456 -34.05 -12.01 -18.55
CA GLN A 456 -34.37 -10.64 -18.12
C GLN A 456 -35.72 -10.16 -18.66
N ARG A 457 -36.06 -10.51 -19.91
CA ARG A 457 -37.36 -10.16 -20.47
C ARG A 457 -38.51 -10.92 -19.80
N TRP A 458 -38.33 -12.21 -19.48
CA TRP A 458 -39.29 -12.97 -18.66
C TRP A 458 -39.46 -12.39 -17.27
N ILE A 459 -38.38 -11.92 -16.63
CA ILE A 459 -38.44 -11.22 -15.33
C ILE A 459 -39.28 -9.95 -15.45
N ALA A 460 -39.02 -9.11 -16.45
CA ALA A 460 -39.75 -7.86 -16.66
C ALA A 460 -41.26 -8.09 -16.87
N ILE A 461 -41.63 -9.03 -17.76
CA ILE A 461 -43.04 -9.39 -17.96
C ILE A 461 -43.63 -10.00 -16.68
N GLY A 462 -42.88 -10.84 -15.98
CA GLY A 462 -43.32 -11.46 -14.74
C GLY A 462 -43.64 -10.44 -13.65
N ILE A 463 -42.83 -9.38 -13.53
CA ILE A 463 -43.06 -8.26 -12.62
C ILE A 463 -44.35 -7.51 -13.00
N GLU A 464 -44.55 -7.19 -14.28
CA GLU A 464 -45.76 -6.53 -14.77
C GLU A 464 -47.02 -7.37 -14.48
N ARG A 465 -46.96 -8.68 -14.73
CA ARG A 465 -48.05 -9.63 -14.44
C ARG A 465 -48.35 -9.71 -12.94
N LEU A 466 -47.31 -9.70 -12.11
CA LEU A 466 -47.45 -9.70 -10.66
C LEU A 466 -48.14 -8.42 -10.15
N GLU A 467 -47.77 -7.27 -10.71
CA GLU A 467 -48.40 -5.97 -10.41
C GLU A 467 -49.86 -5.92 -10.87
N ALA A 468 -50.21 -6.65 -11.93
CA ALA A 468 -51.59 -6.85 -12.39
C ALA A 468 -52.37 -7.92 -11.59
N GLY A 469 -51.80 -8.49 -10.52
CA GLY A 469 -52.43 -9.54 -9.69
C GLY A 469 -52.45 -10.93 -10.33
N GLN A 470 -51.77 -11.13 -11.46
CA GLN A 470 -51.71 -12.40 -12.20
C GLN A 470 -50.60 -13.31 -11.66
N THR A 471 -50.75 -13.76 -10.40
CA THR A 471 -49.71 -14.49 -9.67
C THR A 471 -49.29 -15.81 -10.34
N LEU A 472 -50.21 -16.53 -11.00
CA LEU A 472 -49.89 -17.75 -11.74
C LEU A 472 -48.99 -17.47 -12.95
N ASP A 473 -49.23 -16.36 -13.66
CA ASP A 473 -48.45 -15.97 -14.83
C ASP A 473 -47.07 -15.48 -14.42
N ALA A 474 -46.98 -14.76 -13.31
CA ALA A 474 -45.72 -14.36 -12.70
C ALA A 474 -44.88 -15.58 -12.25
N ARG A 475 -45.50 -16.61 -11.66
CA ARG A 475 -44.81 -17.87 -11.30
C ARG A 475 -44.28 -18.60 -12.53
N ARG A 476 -45.07 -18.71 -13.59
CA ARG A 476 -44.63 -19.30 -14.86
C ARG A 476 -43.46 -18.52 -15.48
N ALA A 477 -43.54 -17.19 -15.48
CA ALA A 477 -42.45 -16.35 -15.96
C ALA A 477 -41.15 -16.54 -15.15
N LEU A 478 -41.26 -16.68 -13.82
CA LEU A 478 -40.14 -16.95 -12.93
C LEU A 478 -39.49 -18.31 -13.23
N GLU A 479 -40.27 -19.36 -13.46
CA GLU A 479 -39.77 -20.67 -13.86
C GLU A 479 -39.02 -20.62 -15.19
N GLN A 480 -39.58 -19.92 -16.19
CA GLN A 480 -38.92 -19.73 -17.49
C GLN A 480 -37.60 -18.97 -17.35
N ALA A 481 -37.59 -17.87 -16.59
CA ALA A 481 -36.37 -17.09 -16.36
C ALA A 481 -35.28 -17.92 -15.66
N ARG A 482 -35.63 -18.72 -14.65
CA ARG A 482 -34.71 -19.64 -13.96
C ARG A 482 -34.15 -20.72 -14.87
N ALA A 483 -34.99 -21.31 -15.73
CA ALA A 483 -34.55 -22.33 -16.68
C ALA A 483 -33.57 -21.76 -17.71
N LEU A 484 -33.79 -20.51 -18.12
CA LEU A 484 -32.94 -19.82 -19.09
C LEU A 484 -31.61 -19.39 -18.50
N ASP A 485 -31.60 -18.69 -17.38
CA ASP A 485 -30.36 -18.33 -16.68
C ASP A 485 -30.60 -18.20 -15.17
N PRO A 486 -30.08 -19.15 -14.36
CA PRO A 486 -30.16 -19.11 -12.90
C PRO A 486 -29.46 -17.90 -12.26
N GLN A 487 -28.53 -17.26 -12.97
CA GLN A 487 -27.76 -16.11 -12.50
C GLN A 487 -28.22 -14.79 -13.14
N ALA A 488 -29.41 -14.78 -13.76
CA ALA A 488 -29.93 -13.60 -14.44
C ALA A 488 -30.08 -12.42 -13.44
N PRO A 489 -29.57 -11.22 -13.78
CA PRO A 489 -29.77 -10.04 -12.96
C PRO A 489 -31.26 -9.77 -12.69
N GLY A 490 -31.61 -9.51 -11.43
CA GLY A 490 -33.00 -9.28 -10.99
C GLY A 490 -33.82 -10.53 -10.68
N LEU A 491 -33.31 -11.74 -10.96
CA LEU A 491 -34.06 -12.99 -10.74
C LEU A 491 -34.36 -13.27 -9.26
N GLY A 492 -33.39 -12.98 -8.38
CA GLY A 492 -33.54 -13.16 -6.94
C GLY A 492 -34.63 -12.28 -6.34
N GLU A 493 -34.61 -10.98 -6.66
CA GLU A 493 -35.63 -10.03 -6.20
C GLU A 493 -37.02 -10.40 -6.74
N PHE A 494 -37.12 -10.74 -8.02
CA PHE A 494 -38.38 -11.17 -8.61
C PHE A 494 -38.92 -12.44 -7.94
N ALA A 495 -38.05 -13.41 -7.65
CA ALA A 495 -38.43 -14.62 -6.93
C ALA A 495 -39.01 -14.34 -5.53
N GLU A 496 -38.39 -13.43 -4.78
CA GLU A 496 -38.90 -13.02 -3.47
C GLU A 496 -40.27 -12.35 -3.55
N ARG A 497 -40.46 -11.45 -4.52
CA ARG A 497 -41.75 -10.77 -4.75
C ARG A 497 -42.86 -11.77 -5.07
N VAL A 498 -42.61 -12.74 -5.95
CA VAL A 498 -43.56 -13.81 -6.27
C VAL A 498 -43.86 -14.69 -5.06
N GLY A 499 -42.87 -14.96 -4.20
CA GLY A 499 -43.05 -15.75 -2.97
C GLY A 499 -43.92 -15.06 -1.91
N LYS A 500 -43.92 -13.72 -1.87
CA LYS A 500 -44.74 -12.90 -0.96
C LYS A 500 -46.18 -12.72 -1.45
N ALA A 501 -46.42 -12.83 -2.76
CA ALA A 501 -47.75 -12.87 -3.35
C ALA A 501 -48.39 -14.26 -3.14
N ARG A 502 -48.95 -14.49 -1.96
CA ARG A 502 -49.79 -15.65 -1.65
C ARG A 502 -51.24 -15.39 -2.01
#